data_AF-A0AB39R9M0-F1
#
_entry.id   AF-A0AB39R9M0-F1
#
_cell.length_a   1.000
_cell.length_b   1.000
_cell.length_c   1.000
_cell.angle_alpha   90.00
_cell.angle_beta   90.00
_cell.angle_gamma   90.00
#
_symmetry.space_group_name_H-M   'P 1'
#
loop_
_entity.id
_entity.type
_entity.pdbx_description
1 polymer ?
#
loop_
_entity_poly.entity_id
_entity_poly.type
_entity_poly.pdbx_seq_one_letter_code
_entity_poly.pdbx_strand_id
1 'polypeptide(L)'
;MTNIAAPSETFWTALGAVGAMLALPTALFIGWLGYRAVWPRRRIEWSARVSPLTHTAAHGALTITHGSTTLSNPHVVEVDLSNAGNKDLETAHFNGQPIEITSTADVVAVLNQTSRPTSQRVLPATRHTNVLSLTTATPLHQGQTLTYVILVDGPDPQINLRASASNTHIKRQTRLTPDEIIRMYYSRMSQVVGASAGTGVLYLITLLIFRA
;
A
#
# COMPACT_ATOMS: atom_id res chain seq x y z
N MET A 1 54.77 5.62 28.02
CA MET A 1 54.29 6.51 26.94
C MET A 1 54.51 5.78 25.62
N THR A 2 53.49 5.11 25.09
CA THR A 2 53.58 4.37 23.82
C THR A 2 53.45 5.37 22.68
N ASN A 3 54.53 5.54 21.92
CA ASN A 3 54.60 6.42 20.76
C ASN A 3 53.94 5.69 19.58
N ILE A 4 52.74 6.11 19.19
CA ILE A 4 52.03 5.54 18.04
C ILE A 4 52.73 6.07 16.80
N ALA A 5 53.43 5.20 16.07
CA ALA A 5 54.10 5.56 14.84
C ALA A 5 53.09 6.11 13.82
N ALA A 6 53.39 7.27 13.23
CA ALA A 6 52.54 7.85 12.21
C ALA A 6 52.48 6.92 10.96
N PRO A 7 51.30 6.73 10.35
CA PRO A 7 51.16 5.90 9.17
C PRO A 7 52.03 6.43 8.01
N SER A 8 52.74 5.53 7.34
CA SER A 8 53.68 5.86 6.25
C SER A 8 52.96 6.46 5.03
N GLU A 9 53.64 7.26 4.21
CA GLU A 9 53.06 7.86 2.99
C GLU A 9 52.49 6.82 2.01
N THR A 10 53.04 5.61 2.03
CA THR A 10 52.55 4.44 1.29
C THR A 10 51.16 3.97 1.73
N PHE A 11 50.82 4.16 3.01
CA PHE A 11 49.49 3.84 3.54
C PHE A 11 48.42 4.80 2.98
N TRP A 12 48.69 6.11 3.02
CA TRP A 12 47.76 7.12 2.51
C TRP A 12 47.55 7.03 1.00
N THR A 13 48.61 6.71 0.25
CA THR A 13 48.53 6.51 -1.20
C THR A 13 47.78 5.23 -1.58
N ALA A 14 48.01 4.12 -0.86
CA ALA A 14 47.26 2.88 -1.07
C ALA A 14 45.77 3.07 -0.73
N LEU A 15 45.46 3.76 0.37
CA LEU A 15 44.08 4.07 0.76
C LEU A 15 43.39 4.95 -0.30
N GLY A 16 44.09 5.96 -0.82
CA GLY A 16 43.59 6.83 -1.90
C GLY A 16 43.33 6.06 -3.20
N ALA A 17 44.21 5.13 -3.57
CA ALA A 17 44.06 4.30 -4.76
C ALA A 17 42.84 3.37 -4.67
N VAL A 18 42.66 2.69 -3.51
CA VAL A 18 41.48 1.84 -3.27
C VAL A 18 40.20 2.68 -3.26
N GLY A 19 40.23 3.85 -2.62
CA GLY A 19 39.11 4.79 -2.63
C GLY A 19 38.72 5.24 -4.04
N ALA A 20 39.69 5.59 -4.87
CA ALA A 20 39.46 5.99 -6.26
C ALA A 20 38.88 4.86 -7.11
N MET A 21 39.35 3.63 -6.91
CA MET A 21 38.88 2.46 -7.64
C MET A 21 37.44 2.08 -7.30
N LEU A 22 37.00 2.31 -6.05
CA LEU A 22 35.62 2.08 -5.61
C LEU A 22 34.69 3.27 -5.86
N ALA A 23 35.21 4.48 -6.03
CA ALA A 23 34.39 5.68 -6.20
C ALA A 23 33.44 5.60 -7.40
N LEU A 24 33.94 5.13 -8.56
CA LEU A 24 33.14 5.01 -9.78
C LEU A 24 32.00 3.98 -9.68
N PRO A 25 32.22 2.71 -9.27
CA PRO A 25 31.13 1.75 -9.14
C PRO A 25 30.13 2.16 -8.05
N THR A 26 30.59 2.75 -6.94
CA THR A 26 29.69 3.27 -5.90
C THR A 26 28.83 4.41 -6.43
N ALA A 27 29.41 5.37 -7.16
CA ALA A 27 28.65 6.47 -7.76
C ALA A 27 27.62 5.97 -8.79
N LEU A 28 28.00 5.01 -9.65
CA LEU A 28 27.08 4.37 -10.60
C LEU A 28 25.94 3.62 -9.89
N PHE A 29 26.26 2.88 -8.83
CA PHE A 29 25.26 2.14 -8.07
C PHE A 29 24.27 3.07 -7.35
N ILE A 30 24.76 4.14 -6.72
CA ILE A 30 23.92 5.16 -6.09
C ILE A 30 23.05 5.86 -7.15
N GLY A 31 23.64 6.22 -8.30
CA GLY A 31 22.91 6.82 -9.43
C GLY A 31 21.81 5.90 -9.96
N TRP A 32 22.09 4.60 -10.10
CA TRP A 32 21.11 3.60 -10.52
C TRP A 32 19.98 3.41 -9.50
N LEU A 33 20.29 3.38 -8.20
CA LEU A 33 19.28 3.33 -7.14
C LEU A 33 18.39 4.58 -7.16
N GLY A 34 18.99 5.76 -7.32
CA GLY A 34 18.26 7.02 -7.48
C GLY A 34 17.33 7.00 -8.69
N TYR A 35 17.85 6.59 -9.86
CA TYR A 35 17.06 6.45 -11.08
C TYR A 35 15.88 5.48 -10.89
N ARG A 36 16.13 4.30 -10.29
CA ARG A 36 15.10 3.29 -10.04
C ARG A 36 14.05 3.74 -9.02
N ALA A 37 14.41 4.62 -8.10
CA ALA A 37 13.49 5.22 -7.13
C ALA A 37 12.60 6.31 -7.77
N VAL A 38 13.13 7.06 -8.74
CA VAL A 38 12.42 8.14 -9.44
C VAL A 38 11.53 7.63 -10.58
N TRP A 39 11.74 6.40 -11.06
CA TRP A 39 10.94 5.83 -12.16
C TRP A 39 9.44 5.91 -11.84
N PRO A 40 8.61 6.59 -12.67
CA PRO A 40 7.17 6.72 -12.43
C PRO A 40 6.51 5.34 -12.38
N ARG A 41 6.03 4.97 -11.20
CA ARG A 41 5.22 3.77 -10.94
C ARG A 41 3.83 4.22 -10.57
N ARG A 42 2.87 3.99 -11.46
CA ARG A 42 1.45 4.16 -11.17
C ARG A 42 0.92 2.85 -10.62
N ARG A 43 0.41 2.88 -9.39
CA ARG A 43 -0.08 1.70 -8.69
C ARG A 43 -1.32 2.05 -7.91
N ILE A 44 -2.38 1.31 -8.18
CA ILE A 44 -3.63 1.37 -7.44
C ILE A 44 -3.67 0.15 -6.53
N GLU A 45 -3.87 0.40 -5.25
CA GLU A 45 -4.09 -0.63 -4.26
C GLU A 45 -5.50 -0.53 -3.75
N TRP A 46 -6.13 -1.68 -3.54
CA TRP A 46 -7.47 -1.68 -3.00
C TRP A 46 -7.66 -2.83 -2.03
N SER A 47 -8.51 -2.62 -1.04
CA SER A 47 -8.91 -3.67 -0.11
C SER A 47 -10.41 -3.56 0.13
N ALA A 48 -11.05 -4.69 0.44
CA ALA A 48 -12.45 -4.74 0.79
C ALA A 48 -12.60 -5.53 2.08
N ARG A 49 -13.38 -4.99 3.01
CA ARG A 49 -13.80 -5.67 4.24
C ARG A 49 -15.30 -5.81 4.21
N VAL A 50 -15.76 -7.04 4.31
CA VAL A 50 -17.17 -7.38 4.42
C VAL A 50 -17.45 -7.66 5.90
N SER A 51 -18.45 -7.00 6.46
CA SER A 51 -18.93 -7.25 7.82
C SER A 51 -20.45 -7.42 7.77
N PRO A 52 -21.00 -8.54 8.28
CA PRO A 52 -22.43 -8.68 8.35
C PRO A 52 -23.00 -7.62 9.30
N LEU A 53 -24.13 -7.02 8.95
CA LEU A 53 -24.77 -6.04 9.83
C LEU A 53 -25.35 -6.72 11.09
N THR A 54 -25.65 -8.01 10.99
CA THR A 54 -26.09 -8.85 12.10
C THR A 54 -25.23 -10.12 12.18
N HIS A 55 -24.65 -10.40 13.35
CA HIS A 55 -23.69 -11.51 13.54
C HIS A 55 -24.34 -12.88 13.70
N THR A 56 -25.66 -12.93 13.81
CA THR A 56 -26.47 -14.12 13.99
C THR A 56 -27.75 -13.90 13.23
N ALA A 57 -28.19 -14.86 12.41
CA ALA A 57 -29.54 -14.92 11.87
C ALA A 57 -30.48 -14.56 13.03
N ALA A 58 -31.05 -13.36 12.99
CA ALA A 58 -31.61 -12.73 14.17
C ALA A 58 -32.55 -13.72 14.87
N HIS A 59 -32.20 -14.16 16.07
CA HIS A 59 -33.08 -15.00 16.86
C HIS A 59 -34.21 -14.09 17.37
N GLY A 60 -35.24 -13.92 16.55
CA GLY A 60 -36.37 -13.01 16.75
C GLY A 60 -36.83 -12.33 15.45
N ALA A 61 -37.98 -11.65 15.50
CA ALA A 61 -38.56 -10.90 14.37
C ALA A 61 -37.85 -9.56 14.10
N LEU A 62 -36.53 -9.58 13.93
CA LEU A 62 -35.77 -8.38 13.57
C LEU A 62 -35.87 -8.14 12.07
N THR A 63 -36.63 -7.10 11.70
CA THR A 63 -36.74 -6.65 10.31
C THR A 63 -35.86 -5.43 10.12
N ILE A 64 -34.87 -5.54 9.22
CA ILE A 64 -34.01 -4.41 8.84
C ILE A 64 -34.57 -3.81 7.56
N THR A 65 -34.89 -2.52 7.58
CA THR A 65 -35.39 -1.80 6.41
C THR A 65 -34.46 -0.67 6.04
N HIS A 66 -34.29 -0.45 4.74
CA HIS A 66 -33.66 0.73 4.20
C HIS A 66 -34.69 1.48 3.35
N GLY A 67 -35.27 2.53 3.93
CA GLY A 67 -36.45 3.19 3.36
C GLY A 67 -37.65 2.25 3.38
N SER A 68 -38.20 1.94 2.20
CA SER A 68 -39.34 1.01 2.01
C SER A 68 -38.92 -0.42 1.69
N THR A 69 -37.62 -0.70 1.53
CA THR A 69 -37.11 -2.02 1.15
C THR A 69 -36.69 -2.78 2.40
N THR A 70 -37.30 -3.95 2.61
CA THR A 70 -36.86 -4.91 3.63
C THR A 70 -35.63 -5.66 3.13
N LEU A 71 -34.57 -5.65 3.95
CA LEU A 71 -33.31 -6.32 3.65
C LEU A 71 -33.31 -7.70 4.28
N SER A 72 -32.83 -8.68 3.53
CA SER A 72 -32.84 -10.10 3.96
C SER A 72 -31.54 -10.47 4.66
N ASN A 73 -30.40 -10.16 4.04
CA ASN A 73 -29.05 -10.44 4.52
C ASN A 73 -28.16 -9.19 4.35
N PRO A 74 -28.38 -8.14 5.15
CA PRO A 74 -27.62 -6.90 5.03
C PRO A 74 -26.18 -7.07 5.51
N HIS A 75 -25.25 -6.63 4.67
CA HIS A 75 -23.82 -6.56 4.96
C HIS A 75 -23.29 -5.15 4.70
N VAL A 76 -22.37 -4.71 5.54
CA VAL A 76 -21.62 -3.48 5.35
C VAL A 76 -20.28 -3.83 4.74
N VAL A 77 -19.96 -3.18 3.62
CA VAL A 77 -18.70 -3.36 2.92
C VAL A 77 -17.93 -2.05 2.95
N GLU A 78 -16.73 -2.09 3.52
CA GLU A 78 -15.76 -1.01 3.49
C GLU A 78 -14.75 -1.29 2.38
N VAL A 79 -14.71 -0.43 1.37
CA VAL A 79 -13.75 -0.50 0.26
C VAL A 79 -12.77 0.65 0.39
N ASP A 80 -11.51 0.31 0.61
CA ASP A 80 -10.40 1.25 0.59
C ASP A 80 -9.72 1.19 -0.77
N LEU A 81 -9.56 2.34 -1.42
CA LEU A 81 -8.88 2.51 -2.70
C LEU A 81 -7.78 3.55 -2.54
N SER A 82 -6.52 3.16 -2.73
CA SER A 82 -5.38 4.06 -2.57
C SER A 82 -4.50 4.13 -3.82
N ASN A 83 -3.96 5.32 -4.08
CA ASN A 83 -2.86 5.49 -5.02
C ASN A 83 -1.53 5.30 -4.29
N ALA A 84 -1.02 4.07 -4.33
CA ALA A 84 0.28 3.71 -3.78
C ALA A 84 1.44 3.96 -4.77
N GLY A 85 1.15 4.57 -5.92
CA GLY A 85 2.16 5.01 -6.87
C GLY A 85 2.95 6.21 -6.37
N ASN A 86 4.02 6.56 -7.08
CA ASN A 86 4.82 7.78 -6.83
C ASN A 86 4.39 8.96 -7.72
N LYS A 87 3.21 8.85 -8.34
CA LYS A 87 2.65 9.85 -9.27
C LYS A 87 1.14 9.88 -9.17
N ASP A 88 0.60 11.05 -9.47
CA ASP A 88 -0.84 11.28 -9.61
C ASP A 88 -1.41 10.51 -10.81
N LEU A 89 -2.64 10.06 -10.65
CA LEU A 89 -3.44 9.38 -11.67
C LEU A 89 -4.48 10.36 -12.20
N GLU A 90 -4.12 11.06 -13.27
CA GLU A 90 -5.03 11.97 -13.98
C GLU A 90 -6.15 11.21 -14.72
N THR A 91 -7.26 11.90 -14.98
CA THR A 91 -8.42 11.41 -15.73
C THR A 91 -8.05 10.78 -17.07
N ALA A 92 -7.05 11.34 -17.78
CA ALA A 92 -6.57 10.83 -19.05
C ALA A 92 -6.01 9.40 -18.95
N HIS A 93 -5.46 9.01 -17.80
CA HIS A 93 -4.92 7.66 -17.63
C HIS A 93 -5.99 6.58 -17.62
N PHE A 94 -7.22 6.93 -17.22
CA PHE A 94 -8.34 6.01 -17.18
C PHE A 94 -9.05 5.86 -18.54
N ASN A 95 -8.60 6.56 -19.59
CA ASN A 95 -9.24 6.54 -20.91
C ASN A 95 -10.77 6.82 -20.85
N GLY A 96 -11.20 7.63 -19.89
CA GLY A 96 -12.63 7.91 -19.62
C GLY A 96 -13.43 6.74 -19.03
N GLN A 97 -12.78 5.63 -18.66
CA GLN A 97 -13.44 4.47 -18.05
C GLN A 97 -13.55 4.65 -16.53
N PRO A 98 -14.72 4.34 -15.92
CA PRO A 98 -14.88 4.38 -14.48
C PRO A 98 -14.09 3.26 -13.80
N ILE A 99 -13.89 3.41 -12.49
CA ILE A 99 -13.46 2.31 -11.63
C ILE A 99 -14.72 1.58 -11.16
N GLU A 100 -14.85 0.32 -11.50
CA GLU A 100 -16.02 -0.49 -11.18
C GLU A 100 -15.73 -1.39 -9.98
N ILE A 101 -16.52 -1.25 -8.93
CA ILE A 101 -16.54 -2.17 -7.80
C ILE A 101 -17.76 -3.08 -8.00
N THR A 102 -17.51 -4.35 -8.31
CA THR A 102 -18.56 -5.34 -8.52
C THR A 102 -18.77 -6.17 -7.25
N SER A 103 -20.03 -6.46 -6.94
CA SER A 103 -20.46 -7.28 -5.83
C SER A 103 -21.28 -8.46 -6.37
N THR A 104 -21.20 -9.63 -5.73
CA THR A 104 -22.13 -10.74 -6.03
C THR A 104 -23.54 -10.49 -5.49
N ALA A 105 -23.66 -9.59 -4.51
CA ALA A 105 -24.90 -9.16 -3.87
C ALA A 105 -25.31 -7.75 -4.33
N ASP A 106 -26.58 -7.43 -4.18
CA ASP A 106 -27.16 -6.16 -4.60
C ASP A 106 -26.62 -5.02 -3.72
N VAL A 107 -26.06 -3.99 -4.35
CA VAL A 107 -25.65 -2.75 -3.69
C VAL A 107 -26.90 -1.94 -3.42
N VAL A 108 -27.28 -1.83 -2.15
CA VAL A 108 -28.48 -1.12 -1.69
C VAL A 108 -28.23 0.38 -1.61
N ALA A 109 -27.14 0.77 -0.93
CA ALA A 109 -26.85 2.17 -0.65
C ALA A 109 -25.35 2.42 -0.47
N VAL A 110 -24.93 3.67 -0.70
CA VAL A 110 -23.61 4.15 -0.29
C VAL A 110 -23.80 4.92 1.01
N LEU A 111 -23.25 4.39 2.10
CA LEU A 111 -23.41 4.93 3.46
C LEU A 111 -22.44 6.07 3.74
N ASN A 112 -21.20 5.96 3.25
CA ASN A 112 -20.18 6.97 3.50
C ASN A 112 -19.15 7.01 2.36
N GLN A 113 -18.60 8.19 2.10
CA GLN A 113 -17.53 8.45 1.14
C GLN A 113 -16.53 9.42 1.78
N THR A 114 -15.30 8.98 1.96
CA THR A 114 -14.26 9.82 2.56
C THR A 114 -12.96 9.74 1.78
N SER A 115 -12.18 10.82 1.87
CA SER A 115 -10.84 10.91 1.28
C SER A 115 -9.82 11.22 2.38
N ARG A 116 -8.63 10.65 2.24
CA ARG A 116 -7.44 10.97 3.02
C ARG A 116 -6.30 11.29 2.05
N PRO A 117 -5.71 12.49 2.10
CA PRO A 117 -6.09 13.65 2.92
C PRO A 117 -7.51 14.16 2.65
N THR A 118 -8.16 14.72 3.68
CA THR A 118 -9.56 15.22 3.61
C THR A 118 -9.71 16.43 2.69
N SER A 119 -8.62 17.14 2.39
CA SER A 119 -8.60 18.25 1.44
C SER A 119 -8.80 17.82 -0.01
N GLN A 120 -8.63 16.53 -0.32
CA GLN A 120 -8.76 16.00 -1.67
C GLN A 120 -10.18 15.51 -1.94
N ARG A 121 -10.64 15.65 -3.19
CA ARG A 121 -11.99 15.25 -3.59
C ARG A 121 -12.11 13.73 -3.64
N VAL A 122 -13.27 13.24 -3.20
CA VAL A 122 -13.70 11.85 -3.43
C VAL A 122 -14.17 11.68 -4.89
N LEU A 123 -14.03 10.47 -5.43
CA LEU A 123 -14.58 10.16 -6.75
C LEU A 123 -16.10 9.99 -6.61
N PRO A 124 -16.90 10.66 -7.45
CA PRO A 124 -18.35 10.47 -7.43
C PRO A 124 -18.71 9.01 -7.70
N ALA A 125 -19.46 8.40 -6.79
CA ALA A 125 -19.90 7.01 -6.92
C ALA A 125 -21.35 6.94 -7.41
N THR A 126 -21.55 6.23 -8.52
CA THR A 126 -22.87 5.94 -9.09
C THR A 126 -23.21 4.48 -8.83
N ARG A 127 -24.37 4.25 -8.23
CA ARG A 127 -24.85 2.91 -7.88
C ARG A 127 -25.66 2.31 -9.02
N HIS A 128 -25.33 1.07 -9.37
CA HIS A 128 -26.15 0.15 -10.14
C HIS A 128 -26.47 -1.07 -9.26
N THR A 129 -27.28 -2.01 -9.75
CA THR A 129 -27.75 -3.16 -8.95
C THR A 129 -26.61 -3.88 -8.24
N ASN A 130 -25.59 -4.35 -8.98
CA ASN A 130 -24.48 -5.14 -8.42
C ASN A 130 -23.12 -4.47 -8.59
N VAL A 131 -23.12 -3.21 -9.01
CA VAL A 131 -21.92 -2.48 -9.41
C VAL A 131 -21.97 -1.08 -8.84
N LEU A 132 -20.87 -0.65 -8.24
CA LEU A 132 -20.62 0.74 -7.87
C LEU A 132 -19.56 1.30 -8.82
N SER A 133 -19.97 2.25 -9.66
CA SER A 133 -19.11 2.90 -10.65
C SER A 133 -18.57 4.21 -10.10
N LEU A 134 -17.25 4.29 -9.90
CA LEU A 134 -16.58 5.51 -9.47
C LEU A 134 -16.13 6.30 -10.71
N THR A 135 -16.67 7.52 -10.85
CA THR A 135 -16.39 8.37 -12.00
C THR A 135 -15.02 9.00 -11.87
N THR A 136 -14.14 8.77 -12.83
CA THR A 136 -12.74 9.25 -12.84
C THR A 136 -12.59 10.69 -13.36
N ALA A 137 -13.62 11.53 -13.18
CA ALA A 137 -13.63 12.92 -13.64
C ALA A 137 -12.64 13.81 -12.87
N THR A 138 -12.20 13.39 -11.70
CA THR A 138 -11.17 14.06 -10.90
C THR A 138 -9.91 13.19 -10.80
N PRO A 139 -8.72 13.80 -10.74
CA PRO A 139 -7.48 13.05 -10.56
C PRO A 139 -7.43 12.37 -9.19
N LEU A 140 -6.78 11.21 -9.12
CA LEU A 140 -6.45 10.51 -7.89
C LEU A 140 -4.99 10.82 -7.53
N HIS A 141 -4.79 11.63 -6.50
CA HIS A 141 -3.46 12.13 -6.14
C HIS A 141 -2.58 11.05 -5.51
N GLN A 142 -1.26 11.25 -5.57
CA GLN A 142 -0.28 10.40 -4.91
C GLN A 142 -0.57 10.30 -3.41
N GLY A 143 -0.61 9.07 -2.89
CA GLY A 143 -0.89 8.82 -1.47
C GLY A 143 -2.34 9.06 -1.05
N GLN A 144 -3.22 9.44 -1.98
CA GLN A 144 -4.64 9.58 -1.70
C GLN A 144 -5.24 8.21 -1.41
N THR A 145 -6.04 8.13 -0.36
CA THR A 145 -6.86 6.96 -0.01
C THR A 145 -8.31 7.38 0.04
N LEU A 146 -9.15 6.71 -0.73
CA LEU A 146 -10.59 6.87 -0.77
C LEU A 146 -11.22 5.68 -0.06
N THR A 147 -12.10 5.95 0.90
CA THR A 147 -12.83 4.92 1.64
C THR A 147 -14.31 5.07 1.34
N TYR A 148 -14.90 4.01 0.78
CA TYR A 148 -16.32 3.87 0.50
C TYR A 148 -16.93 2.85 1.45
N VAL A 149 -17.96 3.25 2.17
CA VAL A 149 -18.77 2.33 2.97
C VAL A 149 -20.08 2.13 2.22
N ILE A 150 -20.34 0.90 1.79
CA ILE A 150 -21.55 0.53 1.05
C ILE A 150 -22.35 -0.52 1.82
N LEU A 151 -23.67 -0.43 1.70
CA LEU A 151 -24.62 -1.42 2.18
C LEU A 151 -24.96 -2.35 1.01
N VAL A 152 -24.75 -3.65 1.20
CA VAL A 152 -25.12 -4.68 0.24
C VAL A 152 -26.10 -5.65 0.88
N ASP A 153 -27.00 -6.23 0.08
CA ASP A 153 -27.96 -7.23 0.54
C ASP A 153 -27.83 -8.51 -0.27
N GLY A 154 -27.47 -9.60 0.42
CA GLY A 154 -27.31 -10.91 -0.19
C GLY A 154 -26.46 -11.87 0.64
N PRO A 155 -26.51 -13.17 0.33
CA PRO A 155 -25.69 -14.17 1.01
C PRO A 155 -24.23 -14.07 0.53
N ASP A 156 -23.29 -13.99 1.49
CA ASP A 156 -21.83 -13.98 1.27
C ASP A 156 -21.36 -13.05 0.12
N PRO A 157 -21.42 -11.72 0.32
CA PRO A 157 -21.09 -10.78 -0.74
C PRO A 157 -19.58 -10.78 -1.04
N GLN A 158 -19.21 -11.12 -2.28
CA GLN A 158 -17.84 -11.07 -2.76
C GLN A 158 -17.60 -9.80 -3.57
N ILE A 159 -16.55 -9.07 -3.22
CA ILE A 159 -16.25 -7.76 -3.79
C ILE A 159 -15.03 -7.82 -4.69
N ASN A 160 -15.20 -7.43 -5.95
CA ASN A 160 -14.11 -7.32 -6.91
C ASN A 160 -13.99 -5.88 -7.41
N LEU A 161 -12.78 -5.44 -7.71
CA LEU A 161 -12.53 -4.14 -8.31
C LEU A 161 -11.91 -4.30 -9.68
N ARG A 162 -12.49 -3.62 -10.66
CA ARG A 162 -12.00 -3.53 -12.04
C ARG A 162 -11.77 -2.07 -12.36
N ALA A 163 -10.61 -1.78 -12.93
CA ALA A 163 -10.34 -0.47 -13.50
C ALA A 163 -9.47 -0.65 -14.73
N SER A 164 -9.68 0.21 -15.73
CA SER A 164 -8.84 0.29 -16.91
C SER A 164 -8.02 1.56 -16.80
N ALA A 165 -6.74 1.43 -16.47
CA ALA A 165 -5.83 2.55 -16.36
C ALA A 165 -4.51 2.24 -17.09
N SER A 166 -4.08 3.15 -17.95
CA SER A 166 -2.86 3.01 -18.74
C SER A 166 -1.63 2.95 -17.83
N ASN A 167 -0.77 1.95 -18.08
CA ASN A 167 0.50 1.74 -17.37
C ASN A 167 0.34 1.75 -15.83
N THR A 168 -0.78 1.21 -15.34
CA THR A 168 -1.12 1.20 -13.91
C THR A 168 -1.33 -0.23 -13.44
N HIS A 169 -0.62 -0.60 -12.38
CA HIS A 169 -0.80 -1.90 -11.76
C HIS A 169 -1.86 -1.82 -10.67
N ILE A 170 -2.92 -2.62 -10.81
CA ILE A 170 -3.99 -2.74 -9.80
C ILE A 170 -3.71 -3.97 -8.97
N LYS A 171 -3.57 -3.79 -7.66
CA LYS A 171 -3.30 -4.90 -6.73
C LYS A 171 -4.32 -4.90 -5.61
N ARG A 172 -4.95 -6.06 -5.40
CA ARG A 172 -5.72 -6.32 -4.18
C ARG A 172 -4.75 -6.46 -3.01
N GLN A 173 -4.96 -5.66 -1.98
CA GLN A 173 -4.29 -5.81 -0.69
C GLN A 173 -5.24 -6.48 0.29
N THR A 174 -4.69 -7.43 1.03
CA THR A 174 -5.32 -7.87 2.27
C THR A 174 -5.09 -6.77 3.29
N ARG A 175 -6.16 -6.12 3.76
CA ARG A 175 -6.07 -5.13 4.83
C ARG A 175 -5.63 -5.85 6.10
N LEU A 176 -4.35 -5.75 6.43
CA LEU A 176 -3.80 -6.29 7.67
C LEU A 176 -4.42 -5.50 8.83
N THR A 177 -4.98 -6.22 9.79
CA THR A 177 -5.43 -5.62 11.04
C THR A 177 -4.24 -5.02 11.80
N PRO A 178 -4.43 -3.98 12.62
CA PRO A 178 -3.35 -3.44 13.46
C PRO A 178 -2.61 -4.54 14.24
N ASP A 179 -3.33 -5.54 14.74
CA ASP A 179 -2.75 -6.68 15.45
C ASP A 179 -1.89 -7.58 14.55
N GLU A 180 -2.28 -7.78 13.30
CA GLU A 180 -1.45 -8.48 12.31
C GLU A 180 -0.23 -7.67 11.88
N ILE A 181 -0.36 -6.34 11.77
CA ILE A 181 0.79 -5.45 11.51
C ILE A 181 1.79 -5.55 12.65
N ILE A 182 1.32 -5.49 13.89
CA ILE A 182 2.14 -5.63 15.10
C ILE A 182 2.79 -7.02 15.13
N ARG A 183 2.03 -8.10 14.92
CA ARG A 183 2.58 -9.47 14.82
C ARG A 183 3.62 -9.61 13.71
N MET A 184 3.38 -9.01 12.55
CA MET A 184 4.31 -9.06 11.42
C MET A 184 5.60 -8.30 11.74
N TYR A 185 5.49 -7.15 12.42
CA TYR A 185 6.65 -6.38 12.87
C TYR A 185 7.50 -7.20 13.84
N TYR A 186 6.91 -7.81 14.88
CA TYR A 186 7.63 -8.67 15.82
C TYR A 186 8.21 -9.94 15.16
N SER A 187 7.47 -10.55 14.23
CA SER A 187 7.92 -11.73 13.48
C SER A 187 9.16 -11.43 12.63
N ARG A 188 9.17 -10.33 11.87
CA ARG A 188 10.34 -9.95 11.06
C ARG A 188 11.52 -9.50 11.90
N MET A 189 11.29 -8.86 13.04
CA MET A 189 12.37 -8.47 13.95
C MET A 189 13.10 -9.69 14.53
N SER A 190 12.39 -10.79 14.81
CA SER A 190 13.02 -12.04 15.25
C SER A 190 13.94 -12.68 14.20
N GLN A 191 13.64 -12.50 12.90
CA GLN A 191 14.51 -12.97 11.81
C GLN A 191 15.74 -12.08 11.63
N VAL A 192 15.64 -10.77 11.85
CA VAL A 192 16.79 -9.85 11.76
C VAL A 192 17.76 -10.04 12.93
N VAL A 193 17.25 -10.35 14.13
CA VAL A 193 18.09 -10.68 15.30
C VAL A 193 18.78 -12.05 15.13
N GLY A 194 18.19 -12.98 14.37
CA GLY A 194 18.85 -14.22 13.96
C GLY A 194 19.93 -14.04 12.88
N ALA A 195 19.80 -13.01 12.04
CA ALA A 195 20.74 -12.73 10.95
C ALA A 195 21.90 -11.79 11.34
N SER A 196 21.83 -11.13 12.51
CA SER A 196 22.91 -10.30 13.05
C SER A 196 24.09 -11.09 13.65
N ALA A 197 24.15 -12.41 13.43
CA ALA A 197 25.40 -13.15 13.58
C ALA A 197 26.32 -12.98 12.34
N GLY A 198 25.77 -12.59 11.18
CA GLY A 198 26.55 -12.41 9.94
C GLY A 198 27.07 -10.99 9.71
N THR A 199 26.29 -9.96 10.05
CA THR A 199 26.72 -8.55 9.93
C THR A 199 27.74 -8.14 11.00
N GLY A 200 27.78 -8.85 12.13
CA GLY A 200 28.82 -8.67 13.14
C GLY A 200 30.22 -8.94 12.59
N VAL A 201 30.37 -9.88 11.63
CA VAL A 201 31.67 -10.22 11.03
C VAL A 201 32.16 -9.11 10.09
N LEU A 202 31.28 -8.48 9.32
CA LEU A 202 31.68 -7.34 8.47
C LEU A 202 32.03 -6.10 9.31
N TYR A 203 31.31 -5.85 10.41
CA TYR A 203 31.60 -4.74 11.31
C TYR A 203 32.89 -4.98 12.13
N LEU A 204 33.17 -6.23 12.52
CA LEU A 204 34.44 -6.63 13.17
C LEU A 204 35.64 -6.53 12.22
N ILE A 205 35.50 -6.92 10.95
CA ILE A 205 36.55 -6.73 9.94
C ILE A 205 36.82 -5.22 9.72
N THR A 206 35.77 -4.40 9.68
CA THR A 206 35.92 -2.94 9.53
C THR A 206 36.58 -2.31 10.77
N LEU A 207 36.25 -2.77 11.99
CA LEU A 207 36.87 -2.28 13.24
C LEU A 207 38.31 -2.78 13.44
N LEU A 208 38.68 -3.96 12.92
CA LEU A 208 40.05 -4.47 12.97
C LEU A 208 40.98 -3.74 11.99
N ILE A 209 40.46 -3.27 10.86
CA ILE A 209 41.24 -2.47 9.88
C ILE A 209 41.45 -1.03 10.35
N PHE A 210 40.54 -0.48 11.17
CA PHE A 210 40.64 0.89 11.70
C PHE A 210 41.37 1.01 13.05
N ARG A 211 41.82 -0.10 13.66
CA ARG A 211 42.49 -0.10 14.96
C ARG A 211 43.92 -0.68 14.95
N ALA A 212 44.53 -0.81 13.77
CA ALA A 212 45.94 -1.18 13.60
C ALA A 212 46.75 0.00 13.09
#